data_AF-A0AAV4FLB9-F1
#
_entry.id   AF-A0AAV4FLB9-F1
#
_cell.length_a   1.000
_cell.length_b   1.000
_cell.length_c   1.000
_cell.angle_alpha   90.00
_cell.angle_beta   90.00
_cell.angle_gamma   90.00
#
_symmetry.space_group_name_H-M   'P 1'
#
loop_
_entity.id
_entity.type
_entity.pdbx_description
1 polymer ?
#
loop_
_entity_poly.entity_id
_entity_poly.type
_entity_poly.pdbx_seq_one_letter_code
_entity_poly.pdbx_strand_id
1 'polypeptide(L)'
;MYYPMRSIRTHKFHLIHNLNFLMPFSIDQDFFASPTFQDLLERTRLGQPLHWYKTLKEYYYRPQWEFYDIRSDPREETNLAGNEKYTEIFNNLKLMLNKWQNITADPWICAPHGVLEFQGNYKAHPRCLSLENGLKDEL
;
A
#
# COMPACT_ATOMS: atom_id res chain seq x y z
N MET A 1 13.02 8.94 3.53
CA MET A 1 11.68 8.67 2.96
C MET A 1 11.03 7.56 3.75
N TYR A 2 9.85 7.78 4.35
CA TYR A 2 9.17 6.76 5.16
C TYR A 2 7.73 6.54 4.64
N TYR A 3 7.59 5.57 3.74
CA TYR A 3 6.32 5.13 3.17
C TYR A 3 6.33 3.61 3.02
N PRO A 4 6.21 2.85 4.14
CA PRO A 4 6.28 1.39 4.08
C PRO A 4 5.11 0.83 3.27
N MET A 5 5.45 -0.06 2.33
CA MET A 5 4.48 -0.80 1.54
C MET A 5 4.75 -2.30 1.70
N ARG A 6 3.70 -3.10 1.63
CA ARG A 6 3.78 -4.56 1.55
C ARG A 6 2.98 -5.01 0.36
N SER A 7 3.48 -5.99 -0.39
CA SER A 7 2.75 -6.47 -1.55
C SER A 7 2.87 -7.96 -1.72
N ILE A 8 1.86 -8.52 -2.38
CA ILE A 8 1.89 -9.88 -2.87
C ILE A 8 1.36 -9.92 -4.29
N ARG A 9 2.05 -10.67 -5.14
CA ARG A 9 1.71 -10.81 -6.54
C ARG A 9 1.60 -12.28 -6.91
N THR A 10 0.49 -12.63 -7.57
CA THR A 10 0.28 -13.91 -8.23
C THR A 10 0.38 -13.72 -9.74
N HIS A 11 0.17 -14.78 -10.52
CA HIS A 11 0.13 -14.68 -11.99
C HIS A 11 -1.00 -13.80 -12.55
N LYS A 12 -2.03 -13.50 -11.76
CA LYS A 12 -3.20 -12.74 -12.21
C LYS A 12 -3.48 -11.48 -11.38
N PHE A 13 -3.07 -11.47 -10.13
CA PHE A 13 -3.45 -10.43 -9.18
C PHE A 13 -2.25 -9.82 -8.48
N HIS A 14 -2.33 -8.53 -8.19
CA HIS A 14 -1.36 -7.81 -7.37
C HIS A 14 -2.12 -7.06 -6.27
N LEU A 15 -1.69 -7.27 -5.03
CA LEU A 15 -2.21 -6.57 -3.84
C LEU A 15 -1.06 -5.77 -3.21
N ILE A 16 -1.32 -4.51 -2.88
CA ILE A 16 -0.42 -3.60 -2.18
C ILE A 16 -1.14 -3.06 -0.94
N HIS A 17 -0.44 -3.07 0.19
CA HIS A 17 -0.83 -2.43 1.45
C HIS A 17 0.08 -1.22 1.69
N ASN A 18 -0.50 -0.03 1.64
CA ASN A 18 0.18 1.23 1.96
C ASN A 18 -0.02 1.51 3.46
N LEU A 19 1.01 1.27 4.28
CA LEU A 19 0.88 1.41 5.74
C LEU A 19 0.72 2.89 6.15
N ASN A 20 1.32 3.81 5.40
CA ASN A 20 1.29 5.25 5.68
C ASN A 20 0.42 6.03 4.67
N PHE A 21 -0.70 5.46 4.25
CA PHE A 21 -1.53 5.94 3.14
C PHE A 21 -2.14 7.35 3.32
N LEU A 22 -2.30 7.83 4.56
CA LEU A 22 -2.80 9.17 4.85
C LEU A 22 -1.76 10.28 4.58
N MET A 23 -0.48 9.92 4.43
CA MET A 23 0.59 10.83 4.08
C MET A 23 0.89 10.76 2.58
N PRO A 24 1.44 11.82 1.96
CA PRO A 24 1.82 11.76 0.55
C PRO A 24 2.97 10.78 0.33
N PHE A 25 2.92 10.06 -0.79
CA PHE A 25 4.05 9.25 -1.28
C PHE A 25 5.29 10.14 -1.44
N SER A 26 6.39 9.78 -0.79
CA SER A 26 7.60 10.58 -0.83
C SER A 26 8.33 10.47 -2.17
N ILE A 27 8.96 11.56 -2.62
CA ILE A 27 9.85 11.62 -3.79
C ILE A 27 11.30 11.72 -3.29
N ASP A 28 12.19 10.92 -3.87
CA ASP A 28 13.64 10.97 -3.62
C ASP A 28 14.28 12.16 -4.35
N GLN A 29 15.42 12.63 -3.83
CA GLN A 29 16.07 13.83 -4.35
C GLN A 29 16.54 13.67 -5.80
N ASP A 30 16.99 12.47 -6.16
CA ASP A 30 17.52 12.17 -7.49
C ASP A 30 16.38 12.14 -8.53
N PHE A 31 15.30 11.41 -8.26
CA PHE A 31 14.11 11.40 -9.14
C PHE A 31 13.45 12.77 -9.22
N PHE A 32 13.39 13.51 -8.09
CA PHE A 32 12.86 14.86 -8.08
C PHE A 32 13.58 15.75 -9.08
N ALA A 33 14.91 15.69 -9.16
CA ALA A 33 15.71 16.50 -10.07
C ALA A 33 15.61 16.06 -11.55
N SER A 34 14.99 14.92 -11.84
CA SER A 34 14.89 14.41 -13.22
C SER A 34 14.08 15.36 -14.12
N PRO A 35 14.48 15.53 -15.40
CA PRO A 35 13.71 16.35 -16.35
C PRO A 35 12.26 15.89 -16.50
N THR A 36 12.02 14.57 -16.46
CA THR A 36 10.67 13.99 -16.55
C THR A 36 9.79 14.42 -15.37
N PHE A 37 10.30 14.37 -14.14
CA PHE A 37 9.50 14.76 -12.98
C PHE A 37 9.33 16.28 -12.89
N GLN A 38 10.33 17.07 -13.30
CA GLN A 38 10.22 18.52 -13.37
C GLN A 38 9.15 18.97 -14.38
N ASP A 39 9.10 18.38 -15.58
CA ASP A 39 8.03 18.64 -16.56
C ASP A 39 6.65 18.29 -15.99
N LEU A 40 6.52 17.15 -15.29
CA LEU A 40 5.26 16.75 -14.65
C LEU A 40 4.81 17.76 -13.58
N LEU A 41 5.74 18.26 -12.76
CA LEU A 41 5.47 19.27 -11.74
C LEU A 41 5.04 20.61 -12.38
N GLU A 42 5.75 21.05 -13.41
CA GLU A 42 5.46 22.30 -14.12
C GLU A 42 4.09 22.25 -14.78
N ARG A 43 3.81 21.20 -15.57
CA ARG A 43 2.49 21.01 -16.21
C ARG A 43 1.37 20.95 -15.19
N THR A 44 1.58 20.28 -14.06
CA THR A 44 0.59 20.23 -12.98
C THR A 44 0.31 21.64 -12.41
N ARG A 45 1.35 22.44 -12.16
CA ARG A 45 1.19 23.83 -11.65
C ARG A 45 0.46 24.72 -12.65
N LEU A 46 0.73 24.53 -13.94
CA LEU A 46 0.13 25.31 -15.02
C LEU A 46 -1.26 24.79 -15.46
N GLY A 47 -1.74 23.68 -14.89
CA GLY A 47 -2.99 23.05 -15.31
C GLY A 47 -2.96 22.48 -16.74
N GLN A 48 -1.78 22.14 -17.24
CA GLN A 48 -1.58 21.59 -18.59
C GLN A 48 -1.77 20.07 -18.62
N PRO A 49 -2.06 19.48 -19.80
CA PRO A 49 -2.09 18.04 -19.96
C PRO A 49 -0.75 17.38 -19.59
N LEU A 50 -0.80 16.39 -18.68
CA LEU A 50 0.39 15.68 -18.20
C LEU A 50 0.89 14.60 -19.18
N HIS A 51 0.03 14.17 -20.11
CA HIS A 51 0.26 13.00 -20.97
C HIS A 51 0.69 11.75 -20.18
N TRP A 52 0.25 11.66 -18.93
CA TRP A 52 0.47 10.58 -18.00
C TRP A 52 -0.87 9.94 -17.63
N TYR A 53 -0.85 8.65 -17.32
CA TYR A 53 -2.06 7.87 -16.98
C TYR A 53 -2.53 8.10 -15.53
N LYS A 54 -1.85 8.98 -14.78
CA LYS A 54 -2.22 9.42 -13.43
C LYS A 54 -2.03 10.94 -13.30
N THR A 55 -2.52 11.47 -12.20
CA THR A 55 -2.20 12.81 -11.70
C THR A 55 -1.23 12.73 -10.52
N LEU A 56 -0.53 13.84 -10.21
CA LEU A 56 0.28 13.90 -9.00
C LEU A 56 -0.55 13.70 -7.73
N LYS A 57 -1.81 14.14 -7.70
CA LYS A 57 -2.70 13.93 -6.55
C LYS A 57 -2.92 12.45 -6.27
N GLU A 58 -3.25 11.67 -7.30
CA GLU A 58 -3.44 10.22 -7.18
C GLU A 58 -2.13 9.50 -6.85
N TYR A 59 -1.01 9.98 -7.39
CA TYR A 59 0.29 9.39 -7.11
C TYR A 59 0.73 9.59 -5.66
N TYR A 60 0.44 10.75 -5.08
CA TYR A 60 0.76 11.09 -3.70
C TYR A 60 -0.19 10.45 -2.70
N TYR A 61 -1.50 10.56 -2.92
CA TYR A 61 -2.51 10.13 -1.96
C TYR A 61 -3.15 8.83 -2.41
N ARG A 62 -2.50 7.73 -2.04
CA ARG A 62 -2.92 6.37 -2.38
C ARG A 62 -3.84 5.81 -1.31
N PRO A 63 -4.80 4.93 -1.66
CA PRO A 63 -5.61 4.25 -0.65
C PRO A 63 -4.76 3.26 0.17
N GLN A 64 -5.25 2.87 1.35
CA GLN A 64 -4.58 1.86 2.18
C GLN A 64 -4.36 0.54 1.43
N TRP A 65 -5.36 0.11 0.66
CA TRP A 65 -5.31 -1.11 -0.13
C TRP A 65 -5.46 -0.81 -1.62
N GLU A 66 -4.51 -1.29 -2.40
CA GLU A 66 -4.54 -1.25 -3.86
C GLU A 66 -4.53 -2.70 -4.37
N PHE A 67 -5.56 -3.09 -5.12
CA PHE A 67 -5.74 -4.46 -5.60
C PHE A 67 -6.09 -4.46 -7.09
N TYR A 68 -5.30 -5.16 -7.90
CA TYR A 68 -5.41 -5.14 -9.36
C TYR A 68 -5.47 -6.55 -9.96
N ASP A 69 -6.26 -6.71 -11.02
CA ASP A 69 -6.18 -7.82 -11.96
C ASP A 69 -5.20 -7.45 -13.08
N ILE A 70 -3.93 -7.79 -12.89
CA ILE A 70 -2.82 -7.42 -13.79
C ILE A 70 -2.89 -8.09 -15.16
N ARG A 71 -3.78 -9.08 -15.37
CA ARG A 71 -4.01 -9.66 -16.70
C ARG A 71 -4.95 -8.80 -17.53
N SER A 72 -6.03 -8.31 -16.94
CA SER A 72 -6.97 -7.42 -17.62
C SER A 72 -6.56 -5.96 -17.59
N ASP A 73 -5.82 -5.55 -16.55
CA ASP A 73 -5.34 -4.19 -16.33
C ASP A 73 -3.83 -4.20 -16.05
N PRO A 74 -2.98 -4.31 -17.09
CA PRO A 74 -1.52 -4.35 -16.92
C PRO A 74 -0.92 -3.04 -16.38
N ARG A 75 -1.69 -1.94 -16.39
CA ARG A 75 -1.23 -0.62 -15.95
C ARG A 75 -1.66 -0.27 -14.52
N GLU A 76 -2.46 -1.14 -13.89
CA GLU A 76 -2.90 -0.99 -12.50
C GLU A 76 -3.60 0.35 -12.27
N GLU A 77 -4.52 0.67 -13.19
CA GLU A 77 -5.30 1.90 -13.19
C GLU A 77 -6.59 1.74 -12.37
N THR A 78 -7.19 0.54 -12.37
CA THR A 78 -8.48 0.27 -11.72
C THR A 78 -8.30 -0.51 -10.42
N ASN A 79 -8.37 0.19 -9.29
CA ASN A 79 -8.34 -0.47 -7.98
C ASN A 79 -9.63 -1.26 -7.71
N LEU A 80 -9.49 -2.55 -7.45
CA LEU A 80 -10.55 -3.50 -7.14
C LEU A 80 -10.80 -3.68 -5.64
N ALA A 81 -10.01 -3.02 -4.77
CA ALA A 81 -10.24 -3.05 -3.33
C ALA A 81 -11.63 -2.49 -2.99
N GLY A 82 -12.39 -3.24 -2.18
CA GLY A 82 -13.77 -2.90 -1.83
C GLY A 82 -14.83 -3.36 -2.86
N ASN A 83 -14.42 -3.96 -3.98
CA ASN A 83 -15.37 -4.54 -4.93
C ASN A 83 -15.85 -5.92 -4.44
N GLU A 84 -17.15 -6.06 -4.18
CA GLU A 84 -17.78 -7.26 -3.62
C GLU A 84 -17.47 -8.54 -4.42
N LYS A 85 -17.33 -8.44 -5.75
CA LYS A 85 -17.01 -9.56 -6.63
C LYS A 85 -15.65 -10.19 -6.32
N TYR A 86 -14.72 -9.41 -5.78
CA TYR A 86 -13.35 -9.83 -5.55
C TYR A 86 -12.98 -10.03 -4.07
N THR A 87 -13.95 -9.92 -3.15
CA THR A 87 -13.72 -10.00 -1.70
C THR A 87 -12.99 -11.28 -1.26
N GLU A 88 -13.38 -12.44 -1.79
CA GLU A 88 -12.73 -13.71 -1.43
C GLU A 88 -11.25 -13.73 -1.85
N ILE A 89 -10.97 -13.28 -3.08
CA ILE A 89 -9.61 -13.22 -3.63
C ILE A 89 -8.77 -12.21 -2.84
N PHE A 90 -9.34 -11.05 -2.54
CA PHE A 90 -8.70 -10.00 -1.73
C PHE A 90 -8.29 -10.54 -0.35
N ASN A 91 -9.21 -11.19 0.36
CA ASN A 91 -8.95 -11.75 1.69
C ASN A 91 -7.90 -12.87 1.64
N ASN A 92 -7.94 -13.74 0.63
CA ASN A 92 -6.91 -14.76 0.44
C ASN A 92 -5.51 -14.14 0.24
N LEU A 93 -5.40 -13.12 -0.62
CA LEU A 93 -4.13 -12.41 -0.82
C LEU A 93 -3.64 -11.73 0.47
N LYS A 94 -4.54 -11.15 1.28
CA LYS A 94 -4.18 -10.59 2.59
C LYS A 94 -3.64 -11.66 3.54
N LEU A 95 -4.28 -12.83 3.63
CA LEU A 95 -3.80 -13.95 4.44
C LEU A 95 -2.44 -14.46 3.97
N MET A 96 -2.23 -14.57 2.66
CA MET A 96 -0.93 -14.96 2.10
C MET A 96 0.16 -13.94 2.42
N LEU A 97 -0.14 -12.64 2.31
CA LEU A 97 0.77 -11.55 2.64
C LEU A 97 1.13 -11.57 4.13
N ASN A 98 0.13 -11.63 5.02
CA ASN A 98 0.35 -11.69 6.46
C ASN A 98 1.16 -12.93 6.88
N LYS A 99 0.85 -14.10 6.29
CA LYS A 99 1.63 -15.32 6.51
C LYS A 99 3.11 -15.11 6.15
N TRP A 100 3.38 -14.47 5.01
CA TRP A 100 4.75 -14.18 4.59
C TRP A 100 5.45 -13.21 5.54
N GLN A 101 4.79 -12.11 5.92
CA GLN A 101 5.30 -11.16 6.91
C GLN A 101 5.66 -11.86 8.23
N ASN A 102 4.82 -12.78 8.70
CA ASN A 102 5.05 -13.52 9.94
C ASN A 102 6.28 -14.44 9.85
N ILE A 103 6.39 -15.26 8.78
CA ILE A 103 7.52 -16.18 8.64
C ILE A 103 8.86 -15.46 8.41
N THR A 104 8.83 -14.23 7.90
CA THR A 104 10.02 -13.39 7.74
C THR A 104 10.27 -12.44 8.91
N ALA A 105 9.51 -12.57 10.01
CA ALA A 105 9.60 -11.72 11.19
C ALA A 105 9.57 -10.21 10.84
N ASP A 106 8.63 -9.82 9.97
CA ASP A 106 8.48 -8.43 9.54
C ASP A 106 8.16 -7.51 10.74
N PRO A 107 9.01 -6.51 11.05
CA PRO A 107 8.78 -5.64 12.20
C PRO A 107 7.54 -4.75 12.04
N TRP A 108 6.98 -4.63 10.82
CA TRP A 108 5.77 -3.85 10.56
C TRP A 108 4.49 -4.69 10.49
N ILE A 109 4.51 -5.98 10.88
CA ILE A 109 3.36 -6.89 10.72
C ILE A 109 2.04 -6.38 11.35
N CYS A 110 2.11 -5.58 12.41
CA CYS A 110 0.94 -5.01 13.08
C CYS A 110 0.64 -3.56 12.69
N ALA A 111 1.52 -2.91 11.93
CA ALA A 111 1.32 -1.53 11.51
C ALA A 111 0.32 -1.46 10.34
N PRO A 112 -0.48 -0.38 10.21
CA PRO A 112 -0.47 0.83 11.03
C PRO A 112 -1.48 0.86 12.19
N HIS A 113 -2.32 -0.17 12.34
CA HIS A 113 -3.45 -0.18 13.30
C HIS A 113 -3.06 -0.68 14.69
N GLY A 114 -1.90 -1.33 14.84
CA GLY A 114 -1.50 -1.96 16.09
C GLY A 114 0.00 -2.05 16.32
N VAL A 115 0.35 -2.64 17.47
CA VAL A 115 1.72 -2.89 17.93
C VAL A 115 1.91 -4.39 18.12
N LEU A 116 3.04 -4.92 17.65
CA LEU A 116 3.42 -6.30 17.89
C LEU A 116 3.95 -6.45 19.32
N GLU A 117 3.18 -7.14 20.16
CA GLU A 117 3.65 -7.55 21.48
C GLU A 117 4.10 -9.01 21.43
N PHE A 118 5.41 -9.23 21.53
CA PHE A 118 6.04 -10.56 21.50
C PHE A 118 6.94 -10.82 22.72
N GLN A 119 6.93 -9.90 23.68
CA GLN A 119 7.69 -9.98 24.92
C GLN A 119 6.76 -9.93 26.14
N GLY A 120 7.34 -10.07 27.35
CA GLY A 120 6.60 -10.00 28.61
C GLY A 120 5.41 -10.96 28.66
N ASN A 121 4.23 -10.42 28.97
CA ASN A 121 2.98 -11.18 29.09
C ASN A 121 2.55 -11.86 27.78
N TYR A 122 3.06 -11.41 26.63
CA TYR A 122 2.72 -11.95 25.31
C TYR A 122 3.79 -12.87 24.74
N LYS A 123 4.86 -13.16 25.49
CA LYS A 123 5.97 -14.02 25.04
C LYS A 123 5.52 -15.41 24.55
N ALA A 124 4.53 -16.00 25.22
CA ALA A 124 4.00 -17.32 24.84
C ALA A 124 3.04 -17.27 23.64
N HIS A 125 2.38 -16.12 23.42
CA HIS A 125 1.38 -15.92 22.38
C HIS A 125 1.49 -14.51 21.80
N PRO A 126 2.52 -14.26 20.95
CA PRO A 126 2.70 -12.96 20.31
C PRO A 126 1.46 -12.55 19.54
N ARG A 127 1.09 -11.28 19.61
CA ARG A 127 -0.10 -10.77 18.93
C ARG A 127 0.00 -9.28 18.61
N CYS A 128 -0.78 -8.86 17.63
CA CYS A 128 -1.02 -7.45 17.37
C CYS A 128 -2.05 -6.92 18.37
N LEU A 129 -1.71 -5.84 19.07
CA LEU A 129 -2.63 -5.10 19.93
C LEU A 129 -3.04 -3.80 19.25
N SER A 130 -4.34 -3.50 19.29
CA SER A 130 -4.93 -2.27 18.73
C SER A 130 -4.33 -1.02 19.37
N LEU A 131 -4.08 0.01 18.55
CA LEU A 131 -3.74 1.36 19.00
C LEU A 131 -4.96 2.24 19.27
N GLU A 132 -6.17 1.77 18.95
CA GLU A 132 -7.41 2.58 18.97
C GLU A 132 -7.28 3.89 18.16
N ASN A 133 -6.49 3.85 17.08
CA ASN A 133 -6.17 5.04 16.27
C ASN A 133 -7.16 5.30 15.11
N GLY A 134 -8.33 4.65 15.16
CA GLY A 134 -9.37 4.75 14.12
C GLY A 134 -9.11 3.90 12.87
N LEU A 135 -7.96 3.21 12.78
CA LEU A 135 -7.68 2.20 11.76
C LEU A 135 -8.02 0.81 12.31
N LYS A 136 -8.52 -0.07 11.45
CA LYS A 136 -8.94 -1.42 11.85
C LYS A 136 -7.92 -2.46 11.45
N ASP A 137 -7.78 -3.49 12.29
CA ASP A 137 -7.26 -4.76 11.81
C ASP A 137 -8.32 -5.39 10.90
N GLU A 138 -7.93 -5.73 9.69
CA GLU A 138 -8.84 -6.26 8.68
C GLU A 138 -8.43 -7.67 8.25
N LEU A 139 -7.57 -8.34 9.03
CA LEU A 139 -7.15 -9.74 8.87
C LEU A 139 -7.92 -10.68 9.80
#